data_AF-A0A7Y5FXT0-F1
#
_entry.id   AF-A0A7Y5FXT0-F1
#
_cell.length_a   1.000
_cell.length_b   1.000
_cell.length_c   1.000
_cell.angle_alpha   90.00
_cell.angle_beta   90.00
_cell.angle_gamma   90.00
#
_symmetry.space_group_name_H-M   'P 1'
#
loop_
_entity.id
_entity.type
_entity.pdbx_description
1 polymer ?
#
loop_
_entity_poly.entity_id
_entity_poly.type
_entity_poly.pdbx_seq_one_letter_code
_entity_poly.pdbx_strand_id
1 'polypeptide(L)'
;MPVTPNASPEAVNLLQFIYGISGQYTLSGQHCVPLVGSNRLVGVHRVTSQYPAVFGQDFGFDAPGSWDGINFRQQIVDEAIRR
;
A
#
# COMPACT_ATOMS: atom_id res chain seq x y z
N MET A 1 -5.21 -18.87 -9.54
CA MET A 1 -4.60 -17.89 -10.47
C MET A 1 -5.37 -16.58 -10.39
N PRO A 2 -4.77 -15.43 -10.73
CA PRO A 2 -5.49 -14.16 -10.78
C PRO A 2 -6.64 -14.19 -11.79
N VAL A 3 -7.71 -13.43 -11.53
CA VAL A 3 -8.86 -13.32 -12.45
C VAL A 3 -8.52 -12.52 -13.71
N THR A 4 -7.49 -11.66 -13.64
CA THR A 4 -6.99 -10.87 -14.77
C THR A 4 -6.32 -11.80 -15.80
N PRO A 5 -6.81 -11.85 -17.06
CA PRO A 5 -6.13 -12.60 -18.12
C PRO A 5 -4.74 -12.04 -18.37
N ASN A 6 -3.76 -12.92 -18.64
CA ASN A 6 -2.36 -12.53 -18.89
C ASN A 6 -1.77 -11.59 -17.83
N ALA A 7 -2.12 -11.80 -16.55
CA ALA A 7 -1.56 -11.05 -15.44
C ALA A 7 -0.02 -11.09 -15.47
N SER A 8 0.61 -9.99 -15.04
CA SER A 8 2.08 -9.94 -14.99
C SER A 8 2.62 -11.02 -14.04
N PRO A 9 3.87 -11.50 -14.25
CA PRO A 9 4.50 -12.46 -13.35
C PRO A 9 4.49 -12.00 -11.88
N GLU A 10 4.68 -10.71 -11.62
CA GLU A 10 4.66 -10.12 -10.27
C GLU A 10 3.29 -10.25 -9.62
N ALA A 11 2.20 -9.98 -10.35
CA ALA A 11 0.84 -10.13 -9.84
C ALA A 11 0.48 -11.60 -9.56
N VAL A 12 0.95 -12.52 -10.40
CA VAL A 12 0.78 -13.97 -10.18
C VAL A 12 1.54 -14.40 -8.92
N ASN A 13 2.80 -13.99 -8.77
CA ASN A 13 3.64 -14.33 -7.62
C ASN A 13 3.08 -13.74 -6.32
N LEU A 14 2.61 -12.50 -6.33
CA LEU A 14 1.99 -11.86 -5.17
C LEU A 14 0.75 -12.64 -4.71
N LEU A 15 -0.13 -13.03 -5.63
CA LEU A 15 -1.32 -13.81 -5.28
C LEU A 15 -0.94 -15.20 -4.74
N GLN A 16 0.05 -15.87 -5.33
CA GLN A 16 0.54 -17.14 -4.83
C GLN A 16 1.11 -17.02 -3.42
N PHE A 17 1.87 -15.97 -3.13
CA PHE A 17 2.36 -15.67 -1.79
C PHE A 17 1.20 -15.47 -0.79
N ILE A 18 0.21 -14.64 -1.13
CA ILE A 18 -0.97 -14.40 -0.27
C ILE A 18 -1.71 -15.70 0.02
N TYR A 19 -1.90 -16.56 -0.99
CA TYR A 19 -2.52 -17.88 -0.79
C TYR A 19 -1.66 -18.82 0.06
N GLY A 20 -0.35 -18.80 -0.12
CA GLY A 20 0.57 -19.65 0.64
C GLY A 20 0.59 -19.37 2.14
N ILE A 21 0.28 -18.14 2.56
CA ILE A 21 0.22 -17.75 3.98
C ILE A 21 -1.20 -17.74 4.57
N SER A 22 -2.23 -17.84 3.74
CA SER A 22 -3.63 -17.70 4.16
C SER A 22 -4.03 -18.73 5.20
N GLY A 23 -4.67 -18.29 6.28
CA GLY A 23 -5.08 -19.13 7.40
C GLY A 23 -3.95 -19.57 8.35
N GLN A 24 -2.69 -19.22 8.05
CA GLN A 24 -1.53 -19.51 8.91
C GLN A 24 -0.90 -18.22 9.46
N TYR A 25 -0.86 -17.15 8.66
CA TYR A 25 -0.31 -15.86 9.04
C TYR A 25 -1.25 -14.72 8.67
N THR A 26 -0.99 -13.54 9.20
CA THR A 26 -1.69 -12.29 8.86
C THR A 26 -0.66 -11.22 8.49
N LEU A 27 -0.83 -10.61 7.33
CA LEU A 27 0.01 -9.47 6.92
C LEU A 27 -0.37 -8.24 7.72
N SER A 28 0.62 -7.60 8.35
CA SER A 28 0.45 -6.28 8.95
C SER A 28 0.29 -5.24 7.85
N GLY A 29 -0.61 -4.28 8.05
CA GLY A 29 -0.89 -3.22 7.09
C GLY A 29 -1.12 -1.87 7.74
N GLN A 30 -0.79 -0.79 7.04
CA GLN A 30 -1.06 0.58 7.49
C GLN A 30 -1.58 1.44 6.35
N HIS A 31 -2.77 2.00 6.54
CA HIS A 31 -3.32 3.02 5.65
C HIS A 31 -2.65 4.37 5.89
N CYS A 32 -2.34 5.07 4.80
CA CYS A 32 -1.70 6.36 4.75
C CYS A 32 -2.53 7.31 3.87
N VAL A 33 -2.75 8.53 4.34
CA VAL A 33 -3.52 9.54 3.58
C VAL A 33 -2.63 10.24 2.55
N PRO A 34 -3.17 10.67 1.39
CA PRO A 34 -2.40 11.30 0.32
C PRO A 34 -1.49 12.44 0.76
N LEU A 35 -1.99 13.36 1.59
CA LEU A 35 -1.27 14.55 2.04
C LEU A 35 0.08 14.24 2.73
N VAL A 36 0.16 13.14 3.49
CA VAL A 36 1.34 12.83 4.30
C VAL A 36 2.11 11.61 3.81
N GLY A 37 1.64 10.96 2.75
CA GLY A 37 2.27 9.77 2.20
C GLY A 37 2.58 8.71 3.26
N SER A 38 3.71 8.04 3.12
CA SER A 38 4.19 6.99 4.02
C SER A 38 4.69 7.46 5.40
N ASN A 39 4.52 8.74 5.76
CA ASN A 39 4.99 9.24 7.06
C ASN A 39 4.36 8.49 8.25
N ARG A 40 3.15 7.91 8.08
CA ARG A 40 2.52 7.09 9.12
C ARG A 40 3.25 5.77 9.38
N LEU A 41 4.03 5.25 8.42
CA LEU A 41 4.83 4.04 8.59
C LEU A 41 5.93 4.22 9.66
N VAL A 42 6.50 5.42 9.76
CA VAL A 42 7.49 5.76 10.80
C VAL A 42 6.88 5.66 12.19
N GLY A 43 5.62 6.05 12.34
CA GLY A 43 4.87 5.89 13.59
C GLY A 43 4.74 4.42 14.01
N VAL A 44 4.39 3.55 13.07
CA VAL A 44 4.33 2.09 13.31
C VAL A 44 5.71 1.57 13.74
N HIS A 45 6.74 1.86 12.96
CA HIS A 45 8.10 1.41 13.26
C HIS A 45 8.61 1.91 14.61
N ARG A 46 8.28 3.14 15.01
CA ARG A 46 8.70 3.67 16.33
C ARG A 46 8.13 2.87 17.50
N VAL A 47 6.93 2.31 17.36
CA VAL A 47 6.25 1.57 18.43
C VAL A 47 6.57 0.08 18.39
N THR A 48 6.72 -0.49 17.20
CA THR A 48 6.87 -1.95 17.01
C THR A 48 8.28 -2.38 16.64
N SER A 49 9.17 -1.43 16.33
CA SER A 49 10.47 -1.67 15.69
C SER A 49 10.39 -2.43 14.36
N GLN A 50 9.23 -2.40 13.68
CA GLN A 50 9.00 -3.08 12.41
C GLN A 50 8.13 -2.22 11.48
N TYR A 51 8.36 -2.34 10.17
CA TYR A 51 7.44 -1.79 9.16
C TYR A 51 6.33 -2.78 8.82
N PRO A 52 5.11 -2.32 8.50
CA PRO A 52 4.05 -3.22 8.06
C PRO A 52 4.37 -3.81 6.69
N ALA A 53 3.92 -5.03 6.44
CA ALA A 53 4.11 -5.71 5.16
C ALA A 53 3.30 -5.06 4.02
N VAL A 54 2.18 -4.40 4.34
CA VAL A 54 1.31 -3.74 3.35
C VAL A 54 1.23 -2.23 3.61
N PHE A 55 1.62 -1.45 2.61
CA PHE A 55 1.39 -0.01 2.54
C PHE A 55 0.08 0.28 1.81
N GLY A 56 -0.87 0.94 2.48
CA GLY A 56 -2.16 1.32 1.89
C GLY A 56 -2.23 2.81 1.59
N GLN A 57 -2.79 3.16 0.43
CA GLN A 57 -3.00 4.53 -0.05
C GLN A 57 -4.33 4.66 -0.81
N ASP A 58 -4.76 5.90 -1.01
CA ASP A 58 -5.85 6.28 -1.92
C ASP A 58 -5.26 7.07 -3.10
N PHE A 59 -5.92 7.08 -4.26
CA PHE A 59 -5.59 7.97 -5.38
C PHE A 59 -6.07 9.42 -5.18
N GLY A 60 -6.67 9.74 -4.05
CA GLY A 60 -7.20 11.06 -3.74
C GLY A 60 -8.54 11.31 -4.43
N PHE A 61 -9.52 11.72 -3.64
CA PHE A 61 -10.91 11.92 -4.04
C PHE A 61 -11.47 13.30 -3.67
N ASP A 62 -10.68 14.15 -3.01
CA ASP A 62 -11.14 15.43 -2.47
C ASP A 62 -10.45 16.64 -3.13
N ALA A 63 -10.93 17.84 -2.82
CA ALA A 63 -10.46 19.10 -3.37
C ALA A 63 -8.93 19.29 -3.18
N PRO A 64 -8.26 19.98 -4.12
CA PRO A 64 -6.82 20.21 -4.02
C PRO A 64 -6.40 20.83 -2.67
N GLY A 65 -5.35 20.29 -2.07
CA GLY A 65 -4.81 20.76 -0.80
C GLY A 65 -5.50 20.20 0.45
N SER A 66 -6.55 19.39 0.32
CA SER A 66 -7.11 18.64 1.43
C SER A 66 -6.27 17.39 1.77
N TRP A 67 -6.69 16.63 2.78
CA TRP A 67 -5.97 15.41 3.19
C TRP A 67 -5.95 14.34 2.10
N ASP A 68 -7.02 14.28 1.31
CA ASP A 68 -7.24 13.32 0.22
C ASP A 68 -7.24 14.03 -1.15
N GLY A 69 -6.50 15.14 -1.25
CA GLY A 69 -6.51 16.01 -2.41
C GLY A 69 -6.06 15.32 -3.70
N ILE A 70 -6.81 15.52 -4.78
CA ILE A 70 -6.48 14.97 -6.12
C ILE A 70 -5.11 15.42 -6.65
N ASN A 71 -4.54 16.51 -6.12
CA ASN A 71 -3.24 17.04 -6.51
C ASN A 71 -2.05 16.17 -6.08
N PHE A 72 -2.25 15.13 -5.26
CA PHE A 72 -1.18 14.23 -4.80
C PHE A 72 -1.02 12.95 -5.63
N ARG A 73 -1.83 12.74 -6.68
CA ARG A 73 -1.91 11.47 -7.44
C ARG A 73 -0.56 10.94 -7.92
N GLN A 74 0.26 11.79 -8.53
CA GLN A 74 1.57 11.33 -9.02
C GLN A 74 2.50 10.95 -7.87
N GLN A 75 2.50 11.75 -6.79
CA GLN A 75 3.28 11.45 -5.59
C GLN A 75 2.86 10.10 -4.97
N ILE A 76 1.56 9.79 -4.96
CA ILE A 76 1.04 8.49 -4.49
C ILE A 76 1.63 7.32 -5.31
N VAL A 77 1.63 7.46 -6.65
CA VAL A 77 2.21 6.43 -7.54
C VAL A 77 3.71 6.29 -7.31
N ASP A 78 4.44 7.41 -7.25
CA ASP A 78 5.89 7.42 -7.02
C ASP A 78 6.27 6.82 -5.66
N GLU A 79 5.40 6.96 -4.67
CA GLU A 79 5.59 6.36 -3.36
C GLU A 79 5.27 4.87 -3.35
N ALA A 80 4.20 4.43 -4.02
CA ALA A 80 3.90 3.01 -4.17
C ALA A 80 5.01 2.25 -4.90
N ILE A 81 5.71 2.88 -5.86
CA ILE A 81 6.89 2.29 -6.52
C ILE A 81 8.10 2.19 -5.59
N ARG A 82 8.22 3.11 -4.61
CA ARG A 82 9.37 3.20 -3.72
C ARG A 82 9.31 2.25 -2.52
N ARG A 83 8.14 1.66 -2.26
CA ARG A 83 7.86 0.79 -1.10
C ARG A 83 7.82 -0.66 -1.53
#